data_AF-A0A1B6CEP3-F1
#
_entry.id   AF-A0A1B6CEP3-F1
#
_cell.length_a   1.000
_cell.length_b   1.000
_cell.length_c   1.000
_cell.angle_alpha   90.00
_cell.angle_beta   90.00
_cell.angle_gamma   90.00
#
_symmetry.space_group_name_H-M   'P 1'
#
loop_
_entity.id
_entity.type
_entity.pdbx_description
1 polymer ?
#
loop_
_entity_poly.entity_id
_entity_poly.type
_entity_poly.pdbx_seq_one_letter_code
_entity_poly.pdbx_strand_id
1 'polypeptide(L)'
;MKFSVLILYVFALIAICKQTKQIEKLCKNIKRLNVQLFNLIFDLPKSKGGIFLNKIRQYNDNMTTLARIVRTNKTHFQRQLGGVLKKGYPKYLAENVFEEEMKKKFNFNQSTFEVLKVLRTASYDAWADLISLHEQGHTFFE
;
A
#
# COMPACT_ATOMS: atom_id res chain seq x y z
N MET A 1 -18.09 28.57 29.95
CA MET A 1 -17.14 27.43 29.77
C MET A 1 -17.69 26.23 28.99
N LYS A 2 -19.00 26.03 28.77
CA LYS A 2 -19.53 24.86 28.03
C LYS A 2 -19.38 24.93 26.49
N PHE A 3 -19.40 26.14 25.91
CA PHE A 3 -19.27 26.33 24.45
C PHE A 3 -17.88 25.99 23.90
N SER A 4 -16.81 26.31 24.64
CA SER A 4 -15.42 26.06 24.21
C SER A 4 -15.10 24.56 24.08
N VAL A 5 -15.67 23.73 24.95
CA VAL A 5 -15.53 22.27 24.91
C VAL A 5 -16.27 21.70 23.69
N LEU A 6 -17.49 22.17 23.43
CA LEU A 6 -18.29 21.71 22.29
C LEU A 6 -17.57 21.97 20.94
N ILE A 7 -16.96 23.16 20.81
CA ILE A 7 -16.21 23.55 19.62
C ILE A 7 -14.98 22.65 19.41
N LEU A 8 -14.22 22.36 20.47
CA LEU A 8 -13.08 21.43 20.42
C LEU A 8 -13.48 20.02 19.97
N TYR A 9 -14.60 19.51 20.47
CA TYR A 9 -15.13 18.20 20.05
C TYR A 9 -15.52 18.16 18.57
N VAL A 10 -16.16 19.22 18.06
CA VAL A 10 -16.53 19.32 16.65
C VAL A 10 -15.28 19.34 15.76
N PHE A 11 -14.24 20.10 16.13
CA PHE A 11 -12.98 20.11 15.39
C PHE A 11 -12.27 18.75 15.39
N ALA A 12 -12.25 18.06 16.54
CA ALA A 12 -11.69 16.72 16.63
C ALA A 12 -12.45 15.73 15.73
N LEU A 13 -13.79 15.77 15.74
CA LEU A 13 -14.63 14.93 14.88
C LEU A 13 -14.39 15.20 13.39
N ILE A 14 -14.28 16.46 12.99
CA ILE A 14 -13.99 16.85 11.60
C ILE A 14 -12.60 16.33 11.17
N ALA A 15 -11.60 16.46 12.04
CA ALA A 15 -10.25 15.96 11.77
C ALA A 15 -10.24 14.43 11.59
N ILE A 16 -10.91 13.69 12.47
CA ILE A 16 -11.05 12.23 12.39
C ILE A 16 -11.77 11.82 11.10
N CYS A 17 -12.85 12.52 10.74
CA CYS A 17 -13.61 12.24 9.53
C CYS A 17 -12.76 12.46 8.26
N LYS A 18 -12.00 13.57 8.21
CA LYS A 18 -11.09 13.88 7.10
C LYS A 18 -9.98 12.82 6.96
N GLN A 19 -9.38 12.40 8.08
CA GLN A 19 -8.35 11.37 8.10
C GLN A 19 -8.90 10.02 7.66
N THR A 20 -10.12 9.66 8.06
CA THR A 20 -10.79 8.42 7.67
C THR A 20 -11.00 8.37 6.14
N LYS A 21 -11.54 9.44 5.54
CA LYS A 21 -11.70 9.54 4.07
C LYS A 21 -10.36 9.41 3.32
N GLN A 22 -9.30 10.01 3.87
CA GLN A 22 -7.97 9.91 3.29
C GLN A 22 -7.46 8.46 3.29
N ILE A 23 -7.66 7.73 4.38
CA ILE A 23 -7.25 6.33 4.50
C ILE A 23 -8.06 5.44 3.57
N GLU A 24 -9.37 5.62 3.48
CA GLU A 24 -10.20 4.86 2.54
C GLU A 24 -9.72 5.04 1.09
N LYS A 25 -9.36 6.28 0.72
CA LYS A 25 -8.77 6.58 -0.59
C LYS A 25 -7.41 5.88 -0.76
N LEU A 26 -6.55 5.89 0.26
CA LEU A 26 -5.26 5.18 0.24
C LEU A 26 -5.47 3.67 0.07
N CYS A 27 -6.33 3.04 0.88
CA CYS A 27 -6.64 1.62 0.79
C CYS A 27 -7.20 1.24 -0.59
N LYS A 28 -8.08 2.07 -1.17
CA LYS A 28 -8.60 1.88 -2.54
C LYS A 28 -7.49 1.97 -3.58
N ASN A 29 -6.57 2.93 -3.43
CA ASN A 29 -5.43 3.10 -4.33
C ASN A 29 -4.46 1.92 -4.26
N ILE A 30 -4.11 1.44 -3.07
CA ILE A 30 -3.26 0.26 -2.86
C ILE A 30 -3.85 -0.95 -3.57
N LYS A 31 -5.14 -1.24 -3.34
CA LYS A 31 -5.84 -2.35 -4.01
C LYS A 31 -5.83 -2.21 -5.54
N ARG A 32 -6.11 -1.01 -6.05
CA ARG A 32 -6.10 -0.73 -7.48
C ARG A 32 -4.71 -0.92 -8.08
N LEU A 33 -3.67 -0.42 -7.42
CA LEU A 33 -2.29 -0.57 -7.85
C LEU A 33 -1.84 -2.03 -7.84
N ASN A 34 -2.19 -2.80 -6.80
CA ASN A 34 -1.90 -4.24 -6.77
C ASN A 34 -2.51 -4.97 -7.98
N VAL A 35 -3.76 -4.67 -8.34
CA VAL A 35 -4.40 -5.25 -9.54
C VAL A 35 -3.70 -4.80 -10.83
N GLN A 36 -3.37 -3.51 -10.96
CA GLN A 36 -2.67 -3.00 -12.13
C GLN A 36 -1.27 -3.59 -12.30
N LEU A 37 -0.53 -3.72 -11.20
CA LEU A 37 0.79 -4.35 -11.18
C LEU A 37 0.70 -5.83 -11.53
N PHE A 38 -0.29 -6.54 -10.98
CA PHE A 38 -0.57 -7.93 -11.32
C PHE A 38 -0.87 -8.09 -12.82
N ASN A 39 -1.71 -7.23 -13.40
CA ASN A 39 -2.00 -7.31 -14.84
C ASN A 39 -0.76 -7.01 -15.69
N LEU A 40 0.08 -6.07 -15.26
CA LEU A 40 1.31 -5.72 -15.99
C LEU A 40 2.37 -6.81 -15.92
N ILE A 41 2.52 -7.49 -14.78
CA ILE A 41 3.48 -8.59 -14.62
C ILE A 41 3.00 -9.86 -15.32
N PHE A 42 1.68 -10.10 -15.35
CA PHE A 42 1.08 -11.26 -16.00
C PHE A 42 1.20 -11.21 -17.54
N ASP A 43 0.96 -10.04 -18.16
CA ASP A 43 0.93 -9.90 -19.63
C ASP A 43 2.13 -9.11 -20.22
N LEU A 44 3.04 -8.61 -19.39
CA LEU A 44 4.29 -7.90 -19.76
C LEU A 44 4.19 -7.06 -21.06
N PRO A 45 3.33 -6.03 -21.12
CA PRO A 45 3.12 -5.27 -22.35
C PRO A 45 4.40 -4.56 -22.80
N LYS A 46 4.69 -4.65 -24.11
CA LYS A 46 5.94 -4.10 -24.68
C LYS A 46 6.14 -2.62 -24.34
N SER A 47 7.37 -2.26 -23.96
CA SER A 47 7.80 -0.88 -23.69
C SER A 47 7.03 -0.16 -22.57
N LYS A 48 6.34 -0.89 -21.68
CA LYS A 48 5.63 -0.31 -20.51
C LYS A 48 6.43 -0.40 -19.21
N GLY A 49 7.73 -0.73 -19.29
CA GLY A 49 8.60 -0.90 -18.13
C GLY A 49 8.67 0.31 -17.20
N GLY A 50 8.83 1.52 -17.75
CA GLY A 50 8.84 2.74 -16.94
C GLY A 50 7.53 2.97 -16.17
N ILE A 51 6.39 2.67 -16.78
CA ILE A 51 5.07 2.75 -16.14
C ILE A 51 4.95 1.71 -15.03
N PHE A 52 5.46 0.50 -15.27
CA PHE A 52 5.48 -0.56 -14.27
C PHE A 52 6.28 -0.14 -13.03
N LEU A 53 7.53 0.32 -13.20
CA LEU A 53 8.35 0.80 -12.08
C LEU A 53 7.72 1.97 -11.33
N ASN A 54 7.13 2.93 -12.05
CA ASN A 54 6.44 4.05 -11.43
C ASN A 54 5.24 3.59 -10.58
N LYS A 55 4.48 2.60 -11.04
CA LYS A 55 3.37 2.02 -10.27
C LYS A 55 3.85 1.29 -9.02
N ILE A 56 5.01 0.63 -9.06
CA ILE A 56 5.59 -0.01 -7.87
C ILE A 56 5.99 1.05 -6.84
N ARG A 57 6.62 2.15 -7.27
CA ARG A 57 6.95 3.28 -6.38
C ARG A 57 5.69 3.85 -5.71
N GLN A 58 4.66 4.16 -6.51
CA GLN A 58 3.38 4.63 -5.97
C GLN A 58 2.72 3.62 -5.02
N TYR A 59 2.87 2.32 -5.29
CA TYR A 59 2.36 1.27 -4.41
C TYR A 59 3.08 1.29 -3.07
N ASN A 60 4.42 1.33 -3.08
CA ASN A 60 5.26 1.41 -1.88
C ASN A 60 4.96 2.67 -1.07
N ASP A 61 4.91 3.84 -1.72
CA ASP A 61 4.61 5.12 -1.06
C ASP A 61 3.25 5.10 -0.36
N ASN A 62 2.23 4.53 -1.02
CA ASN A 62 0.89 4.41 -0.44
C ASN A 62 0.87 3.44 0.75
N MET A 63 1.59 2.32 0.68
CA MET A 63 1.69 1.36 1.79
C MET A 63 2.43 1.98 2.99
N THR A 64 3.57 2.62 2.76
CA THR A 64 4.33 3.31 3.82
C THR A 64 3.51 4.43 4.45
N THR A 65 2.77 5.20 3.63
CA THR A 65 1.86 6.25 4.12
C THR A 65 0.73 5.65 4.97
N LEU A 66 0.13 4.55 4.53
CA LEU A 66 -0.89 3.85 5.31
C LEU A 66 -0.32 3.34 6.63
N ALA A 67 0.83 2.67 6.63
CA ALA A 67 1.48 2.16 7.82
C ALA A 67 1.78 3.28 8.83
N ARG A 68 2.30 4.41 8.36
CA ARG A 68 2.54 5.60 9.19
C ARG A 68 1.27 6.12 9.85
N ILE A 69 0.16 6.21 9.10
CA ILE A 69 -1.11 6.70 9.64
C ILE A 69 -1.70 5.69 10.65
N VAL A 70 -1.67 4.40 10.34
CA VAL A 70 -2.15 3.35 11.24
C VAL A 70 -1.34 3.35 12.53
N ARG A 71 -0.01 3.52 12.48
CA ARG A 71 0.84 3.62 13.68
C ARG A 71 0.39 4.73 14.64
N THR A 72 -0.14 5.84 14.11
CA THR A 72 -0.63 6.97 14.92
C THR A 72 -1.94 6.67 15.65
N ASN A 73 -2.83 5.86 15.07
CA ASN A 73 -4.09 5.47 15.71
C ASN A 73 -4.47 4.05 15.29
N LYS A 74 -3.80 3.06 15.89
CA LYS A 74 -3.89 1.65 15.50
C LYS A 74 -5.33 1.15 15.58
N THR A 75 -6.00 1.44 16.68
CA THR A 75 -7.34 0.95 17.01
C THR A 75 -8.40 1.46 16.04
N HIS A 76 -8.37 2.75 15.72
CA HIS A 76 -9.39 3.38 14.88
C HIS A 76 -9.35 2.90 13.42
N PHE A 77 -8.17 2.50 12.93
CA PHE A 77 -7.96 2.15 11.52
C PHE A 77 -7.82 0.65 11.22
N GLN A 78 -8.01 -0.22 12.22
CA GLN A 78 -7.93 -1.68 12.04
C GLN A 78 -8.90 -2.18 10.97
N ARG A 79 -10.12 -1.65 10.91
CA ARG A 79 -11.11 -2.07 9.91
C ARG A 79 -10.64 -1.76 8.48
N GLN A 80 -10.08 -0.58 8.26
CA GLN A 80 -9.59 -0.15 6.94
C GLN A 80 -8.34 -0.94 6.53
N LEU A 81 -7.45 -1.21 7.50
CA LEU A 81 -6.26 -2.04 7.31
C LEU A 81 -6.64 -3.49 6.99
N GLY A 82 -7.51 -4.10 7.80
CA GLY A 82 -8.07 -5.42 7.54
C GLY A 82 -8.75 -5.47 6.18
N GLY A 83 -9.41 -4.40 5.74
CA GLY A 83 -9.96 -4.30 4.39
C GLY A 83 -8.92 -4.47 3.27
N VAL A 84 -7.68 -3.98 3.46
CA VAL A 84 -6.57 -4.15 2.51
C VAL A 84 -6.02 -5.58 2.59
N LEU A 85 -5.85 -6.12 3.80
CA LEU A 85 -5.23 -7.42 4.04
C LEU A 85 -6.17 -8.62 3.81
N LYS A 86 -7.50 -8.46 3.91
CA LYS A 86 -8.50 -9.55 3.84
C LYS A 86 -8.46 -10.36 2.54
N LYS A 87 -7.88 -9.81 1.46
CA LYS A 87 -7.70 -10.55 0.20
C LYS A 87 -6.47 -11.47 0.21
N GLY A 88 -5.75 -11.56 1.33
CA GLY A 88 -4.51 -12.31 1.45
C GLY A 88 -3.34 -11.55 0.86
N TYR A 89 -2.27 -12.29 0.57
CA TYR A 89 -1.01 -11.76 0.04
C TYR A 89 -1.21 -10.97 -1.28
N PRO A 90 -0.44 -9.90 -1.54
CA PRO A 90 -0.62 -9.09 -2.74
C PRO A 90 -0.29 -9.93 -3.97
N LYS A 91 -1.29 -10.16 -4.83
CA LYS A 91 -1.13 -10.96 -6.06
C LYS A 91 0.09 -10.58 -6.88
N TYR A 92 0.36 -9.30 -7.05
CA TYR A 92 1.56 -8.84 -7.77
C TYR A 92 2.88 -9.37 -7.15
N LEU A 93 2.96 -9.46 -5.82
CA LEU A 93 4.13 -9.98 -5.14
C LEU A 93 4.26 -11.49 -5.27
N ALA A 94 3.15 -12.22 -5.45
CA ALA A 94 3.15 -13.66 -5.66
C ALA A 94 3.67 -14.06 -7.04
N GLU A 95 3.65 -13.15 -8.01
CA GLU A 95 4.07 -13.44 -9.37
C GLU A 95 5.60 -13.47 -9.52
N ASN A 96 6.06 -14.46 -10.29
CA ASN A 96 7.46 -14.59 -10.63
C ASN A 96 7.89 -13.47 -11.59
N VAL A 97 9.13 -13.02 -11.45
CA VAL A 97 9.75 -12.06 -12.37
C VAL A 97 10.89 -12.75 -13.08
N PHE A 98 10.70 -13.02 -14.36
CA PHE A 98 11.73 -13.61 -15.21
C PHE A 98 12.58 -12.49 -15.80
N GLU A 99 13.87 -12.46 -15.43
CA GLU A 99 14.82 -11.41 -15.79
C GLU A 99 14.90 -11.19 -17.30
N GLU A 100 15.10 -12.28 -18.05
CA GLU A 100 15.23 -12.23 -19.51
C GLU A 100 13.95 -11.73 -20.20
N GLU A 101 12.78 -12.15 -19.73
CA GLU A 101 11.51 -11.68 -20.30
C GLU A 101 11.26 -10.20 -20.01
N MET A 102 11.57 -9.75 -18.79
CA MET A 102 11.48 -8.34 -18.42
C MET A 102 12.43 -7.48 -19.22
N LYS A 103 13.70 -7.88 -19.35
CA LYS A 103 14.69 -7.19 -20.18
C LYS A 103 14.19 -7.07 -21.62
N LYS A 104 13.67 -8.16 -22.20
CA LYS A 104 13.18 -8.20 -23.57
C LYS A 104 11.89 -7.40 -23.80
N LYS A 105 10.87 -7.57 -22.95
CA LYS A 105 9.54 -6.97 -23.18
C LYS A 105 9.48 -5.53 -22.68
N PHE A 106 10.11 -5.21 -21.55
CA PHE A 106 10.11 -3.86 -20.99
C PHE A 106 11.31 -3.00 -21.40
N ASN A 107 12.23 -3.54 -22.21
CA ASN A 107 13.49 -2.90 -22.58
C ASN A 107 14.33 -2.51 -21.35
N PHE A 108 14.31 -3.34 -20.31
CA PHE A 108 15.14 -3.11 -19.13
C PHE A 108 16.59 -3.48 -19.42
N ASN A 109 17.51 -2.61 -19.00
CA ASN A 109 18.92 -2.97 -18.84
C ASN A 109 19.16 -3.56 -17.44
N GLN A 110 20.38 -4.03 -17.18
CA GLN A 110 20.73 -4.63 -15.87
C GLN A 110 20.42 -3.70 -14.71
N SER A 111 20.84 -2.43 -14.80
CA SER A 111 20.61 -1.44 -13.74
C SER A 111 19.12 -1.26 -13.43
N THR A 112 18.28 -1.19 -14.46
CA THR A 112 16.83 -1.06 -14.31
C THR A 112 16.21 -2.30 -13.68
N PHE A 113 16.74 -3.48 -14.01
CA PHE A 113 16.29 -4.73 -13.40
C PHE A 113 16.70 -4.83 -11.93
N GLU A 114 17.89 -4.36 -11.54
CA GLU A 114 18.26 -4.27 -10.12
C GLU A 114 17.36 -3.30 -9.36
N VAL A 115 16.99 -2.16 -9.96
CA VAL A 115 16.00 -1.24 -9.38
C VAL A 115 14.66 -1.94 -9.18
N LEU A 116 14.22 -2.79 -10.12
CA LEU A 116 13.00 -3.58 -9.96
C LEU A 116 13.10 -4.50 -8.73
N LYS A 117 14.22 -5.23 -8.55
CA LYS A 117 14.42 -6.10 -7.38
C LYS A 117 14.30 -5.33 -6.08
N VAL A 118 15.01 -4.20 -5.96
CA VAL A 118 14.95 -3.32 -4.79
C VAL A 118 13.53 -2.84 -4.51
N LEU A 119 12.81 -2.40 -5.54
CA LEU A 119 11.43 -1.94 -5.39
C LEU A 119 10.47 -3.06 -4.97
N ARG A 120 10.68 -4.29 -5.45
CA ARG A 120 9.91 -5.48 -5.02
C ARG A 120 10.18 -5.84 -3.58
N THR A 121 11.43 -5.82 -3.13
CA THR A 121 11.78 -6.04 -1.73
C THR A 121 11.11 -5.00 -0.84
N ALA A 122 11.20 -3.72 -1.21
CA ALA A 122 10.50 -2.66 -0.48
C ALA A 122 8.96 -2.83 -0.45
N SER A 123 8.36 -3.37 -1.51
CA SER A 123 6.94 -3.74 -1.52
C SER A 123 6.63 -4.86 -0.52
N TYR A 124 7.51 -5.86 -0.43
CA TYR A 124 7.38 -6.97 0.51
C TYR A 124 7.47 -6.48 1.95
N ASP A 125 8.50 -5.71 2.27
CA ASP A 125 8.73 -5.18 3.62
C ASP A 125 7.57 -4.29 4.09
N ALA A 126 7.12 -3.39 3.22
CA ALA A 126 5.98 -2.52 3.53
C ALA A 126 4.67 -3.31 3.70
N TRP A 127 4.49 -4.45 3.01
CA TRP A 127 3.34 -5.31 3.24
C TRP A 127 3.44 -6.07 4.58
N ALA A 128 4.62 -6.60 4.91
CA ALA A 128 4.88 -7.26 6.19
C ALA A 128 4.65 -6.30 7.37
N ASP A 129 5.07 -5.05 7.24
CA ASP A 129 4.78 -3.97 8.19
C ASP A 129 3.28 -3.79 8.44
N LEU A 130 2.48 -3.78 7.36
CA LEU A 130 1.02 -3.65 7.46
C LEU A 130 0.38 -4.86 8.14
N ILE A 131 0.86 -6.08 7.88
CA ILE A 131 0.41 -7.30 8.58
C ILE A 131 0.71 -7.17 10.08
N SER A 132 1.95 -6.84 10.44
CA SER A 132 2.36 -6.73 11.84
C SER A 132 1.51 -5.68 12.58
N LEU A 133 1.22 -4.54 11.95
CA LEU A 133 0.35 -3.51 12.53
C LEU A 133 -1.10 -3.96 12.69
N HIS A 134 -1.57 -4.86 11.83
CA HIS A 134 -2.90 -5.43 11.95
C HIS A 134 -2.97 -6.41 13.11
N GLU A 135 -2.03 -7.35 13.19
CA GLU A 135 -1.95 -8.35 14.26
C GLU A 135 -1.81 -7.70 15.64
N GLN A 136 -0.90 -6.72 15.77
CA GLN A 136 -0.76 -5.92 16.99
C GLN A 136 -2.05 -5.18 17.39
N GLY A 137 -2.94 -4.90 16.45
CA GLY A 137 -4.22 -4.26 16.73
C GLY A 137 -5.27 -5.20 17.30
N HIS A 138 -5.15 -6.51 17.06
CA HIS A 138 -6.04 -7.53 17.60
C HIS A 138 -5.62 -7.99 19.00
N THR A 139 -4.33 -7.96 19.33
CA THR A 139 -3.82 -8.33 20.67
C THR A 139 -4.21 -7.38 21.81
N PHE A 140 -4.82 -6.23 21.54
CA PHE A 140 -5.32 -5.31 22.59
C PHE A 140 -6.81 -5.54 22.94
N PHE A 141 -7.47 -6.51 22.32
CA PHE A 141 -8.90 -6.80 22.52
C PHE A 141 -9.19 -8.21 23.02
N GLU A 142 -8.17 -8.96 23.42
CA GLU A 142 -8.26 -10.19 24.22
C GLU A 142 -7.82 -9.90 25.66
#